data_AF-A0A9J7HMX3-F1
#
_entry.id   AF-A0A9J7HMX3-F1
#
_cell.length_a   1.000
_cell.length_b   1.000
_cell.length_c   1.000
_cell.angle_alpha   90.00
_cell.angle_beta   90.00
_cell.angle_gamma   90.00
#
_symmetry.space_group_name_H-M   'P 1'
#
loop_
_entity.id
_entity.type
_entity.pdbx_description
1 polymer ?
#
loop_
_entity_poly.entity_id
_entity_poly.type
_entity_poly.pdbx_seq_one_letter_code
_entity_poly.pdbx_strand_id
1 'polypeptide(L)'
;MMDQSSTPNKKRPRFEDRGNPPSTSSNIYPTSPPSTSNIYPTSPPSTSNIYPAGHNNTYFPSPMYQFSPYVNHGISSPLLHPPSPAYHMSPGVNAQFHQPSTSYAQPTVSLQAFQQMEDKLKAQLSKMNTLVEEQQKEIHDLKTYSKASIDAVKNTAQKEVKSLVMKDTILTYNAETATDIANMTPQSMKEQVKDEAPVFFELLENCIKSDVPGDKDTSMLAFLNLCSIANNRSKRANAIQMITTLSLISRSTNVQVISMLNSMGVASSYKAAWNFLSNFAEMQGAKHLDNSKPCIVFFDNVNILKRVGHVRMGKQNEMFNWTSRLAVVVEHEDPSASREPQGKREDLSDADILADSNDISDLKSRLKNQVKAIIVEHFPSFHQFKDSVRAPSSPLPVKKSSITPLPLMDKDESKKDDTIQILLKFAEELQLSDNMKDQAVVGDQATCKNIRGGRGWREGEEDPVQLLQWAKESPGDFHFVWEALKTATLCCWGLATEAGSLSQIRVAINRMRADKECKNFQVSDEFFCHVSKGHILAALTVFLGLESPTWRSLNPEWLDPRAVARERLYDNKWLANFLTRGKQDISDDTEPPESPDADDGETDEDSAEQVEVRDEEDPEWEEIEDADLINLDLA
;
A
#
# COMPACT_ATOMS: atom_id res chain seq x y z
N MET A 1 -39.43 -11.79 58.68
CA MET A 1 -39.87 -12.98 59.44
C MET A 1 -39.89 -14.16 58.48
N MET A 2 -39.05 -15.17 58.77
CA MET A 2 -38.96 -16.54 58.20
C MET A 2 -38.64 -16.69 56.70
N ASP A 3 -37.46 -17.21 56.33
CA ASP A 3 -37.04 -18.64 56.18
C ASP A 3 -37.73 -19.33 54.96
N GLN A 4 -37.10 -20.15 54.10
CA GLN A 4 -35.85 -20.90 54.14
C GLN A 4 -35.48 -21.42 52.72
N SER A 5 -34.27 -21.97 52.63
CA SER A 5 -33.53 -22.62 51.53
C SER A 5 -34.23 -23.72 50.70
N SER A 6 -33.75 -23.94 49.47
CA SER A 6 -33.28 -25.27 49.01
C SER A 6 -32.66 -25.26 47.59
N THR A 7 -31.44 -25.78 47.49
CA THR A 7 -30.81 -26.31 46.26
C THR A 7 -31.44 -27.64 45.85
N PRO A 8 -31.31 -28.09 44.59
CA PRO A 8 -30.66 -29.40 44.42
C PRO A 8 -29.74 -29.58 43.20
N ASN A 9 -28.97 -30.66 43.34
CA ASN A 9 -27.90 -31.22 42.53
C ASN A 9 -28.37 -31.95 41.26
N LYS A 10 -27.45 -31.93 40.26
CA LYS A 10 -27.08 -32.98 39.28
C LYS A 10 -27.99 -34.21 39.10
N LYS A 11 -28.30 -34.54 37.83
CA LYS A 11 -28.21 -35.91 37.28
C LYS A 11 -28.19 -35.91 35.75
N ARG A 12 -27.19 -36.60 35.18
CA ARG A 12 -27.16 -37.08 33.78
C ARG A 12 -28.16 -38.23 33.59
N PRO A 13 -28.64 -38.46 32.36
CA PRO A 13 -28.56 -39.79 31.74
C PRO A 13 -28.01 -39.68 30.30
N ARG A 14 -27.09 -40.53 29.83
CA ARG A 14 -27.08 -41.99 29.54
C ARG A 14 -27.46 -42.25 28.07
N PHE A 15 -26.48 -42.79 27.34
CA PHE A 15 -26.52 -43.31 25.98
C PHE A 15 -27.32 -44.62 25.90
N GLU A 16 -27.98 -44.82 24.74
CA GLU A 16 -28.53 -46.02 24.06
C GLU A 16 -29.77 -45.50 23.29
N ASP A 17 -30.05 -45.79 22.02
CA ASP A 17 -29.88 -47.06 21.33
C ASP A 17 -29.97 -46.88 19.79
N ARG A 18 -29.47 -47.87 19.06
CA ARG A 18 -29.47 -47.95 17.58
C ARG A 18 -30.84 -48.42 17.07
N GLY A 19 -31.34 -47.80 15.99
CA GLY A 19 -32.48 -48.29 15.21
C GLY A 19 -32.23 -48.11 13.71
N ASN A 20 -32.27 -49.22 12.97
CA ASN A 20 -32.10 -49.33 11.51
C ASN A 20 -33.28 -48.76 10.70
N PRO A 21 -33.12 -48.52 9.37
CA PRO A 21 -34.03 -47.73 8.54
C PRO A 21 -35.08 -48.58 7.77
N PRO A 22 -36.13 -47.96 7.20
CA PRO A 22 -36.88 -48.57 6.11
C PRO A 22 -36.64 -47.88 4.75
N SER A 23 -36.10 -48.70 3.83
CA SER A 23 -36.43 -48.88 2.41
C SER A 23 -37.27 -47.83 1.64
N THR A 24 -36.60 -47.20 0.66
CA THR A 24 -36.92 -47.08 -0.79
C THR A 24 -38.34 -47.37 -1.30
N SER A 25 -38.87 -46.48 -2.15
CA SER A 25 -39.28 -46.82 -3.53
C SER A 25 -39.55 -45.59 -4.41
N SER A 26 -39.04 -45.66 -5.66
CA SER A 26 -39.60 -45.10 -6.93
C SER A 26 -39.63 -43.58 -7.13
N ASN A 27 -39.30 -42.96 -8.28
CA ASN A 27 -38.94 -43.40 -9.62
C ASN A 27 -38.17 -42.24 -10.30
N ILE A 28 -37.16 -42.59 -11.09
CA ILE A 28 -36.36 -41.68 -11.92
C ILE A 28 -36.89 -41.76 -13.36
N TYR A 29 -37.14 -40.62 -13.99
CA TYR A 29 -37.02 -40.45 -15.44
C TYR A 29 -35.91 -39.43 -15.71
N PRO A 30 -35.01 -39.66 -16.69
CA PRO A 30 -33.94 -38.72 -17.00
C PRO A 30 -34.42 -37.65 -17.98
N THR A 31 -34.35 -36.39 -17.59
CA THR A 31 -34.37 -35.27 -18.54
C THR A 31 -32.95 -34.96 -19.00
N SER A 32 -32.81 -34.81 -20.32
CA SER A 32 -31.57 -34.53 -21.04
C SER A 32 -30.88 -33.25 -20.54
N PRO A 33 -29.53 -33.18 -20.59
CA PRO A 33 -28.82 -31.95 -20.27
C PRO A 33 -29.01 -30.90 -21.37
N PRO A 34 -29.15 -29.60 -21.04
CA PRO A 34 -29.12 -28.55 -22.03
C PRO A 34 -27.70 -28.40 -22.60
N SER A 35 -27.68 -28.15 -23.90
CA SER A 35 -26.56 -27.89 -24.79
C SER A 35 -25.53 -26.91 -24.22
N THR A 36 -24.28 -27.37 -24.14
CA THR A 36 -23.09 -26.54 -24.00
C THR A 36 -22.94 -25.62 -25.23
N SER A 37 -23.02 -24.31 -25.02
CA SER A 37 -22.60 -23.32 -26.01
C SER A 37 -21.08 -23.30 -26.15
N ASN A 38 -20.65 -23.13 -27.40
CA ASN A 38 -19.28 -23.23 -27.89
C ASN A 38 -18.30 -22.26 -27.21
N ILE A 39 -17.23 -22.80 -26.61
CA ILE A 39 -16.02 -22.05 -26.28
C ILE A 39 -15.03 -22.25 -27.42
N TYR A 40 -14.81 -21.22 -28.24
CA TYR A 40 -13.68 -21.15 -29.16
C TYR A 40 -12.37 -20.97 -28.38
N PRO A 41 -11.28 -21.66 -28.73
CA PRO A 41 -9.98 -21.42 -28.13
C PRO A 41 -9.34 -20.17 -28.74
N THR A 42 -9.15 -19.12 -27.94
CA THR A 42 -8.25 -18.01 -28.30
C THR A 42 -6.81 -18.51 -28.29
N SER A 43 -6.10 -18.28 -29.39
CA SER A 43 -4.70 -18.62 -29.61
C SER A 43 -3.76 -18.01 -28.55
N PRO A 44 -2.64 -18.67 -28.21
CA PRO A 44 -1.67 -18.13 -27.27
C PRO A 44 -0.84 -17.00 -27.91
N PRO A 45 -0.41 -15.98 -27.14
CA PRO A 45 0.50 -14.97 -27.66
C PRO A 45 1.89 -15.56 -27.90
N SER A 46 2.45 -15.19 -29.04
CA SER A 46 3.80 -15.48 -29.50
C SER A 46 4.87 -15.07 -28.48
N THR A 47 5.58 -16.05 -27.90
CA THR A 47 6.83 -15.81 -27.18
C THR A 47 7.98 -15.78 -28.18
N SER A 48 8.61 -14.62 -28.32
CA SER A 48 9.88 -14.47 -29.04
C SER A 48 11.00 -15.18 -28.28
N ASN A 49 11.68 -16.05 -29.01
CA ASN A 49 12.84 -16.83 -28.61
C ASN A 49 14.02 -15.93 -28.19
N ILE A 50 14.60 -16.20 -27.02
CA ILE A 50 16.05 -16.04 -26.78
C ILE A 50 16.52 -17.24 -25.94
N TYR A 51 17.24 -18.15 -26.59
CA TYR A 51 18.14 -19.14 -25.96
C TYR A 51 19.47 -18.45 -25.60
N PRO A 52 20.22 -18.94 -24.58
CA PRO A 52 21.22 -19.96 -24.91
C PRO A 52 21.30 -21.16 -23.94
N ALA A 53 21.92 -22.21 -24.50
CA ALA A 53 22.52 -23.40 -23.91
C ALA A 53 23.06 -23.23 -22.48
N GLY A 54 23.04 -24.19 -21.57
CA GLY A 54 23.04 -25.65 -21.71
C GLY A 54 24.17 -26.19 -20.83
N HIS A 55 23.87 -27.02 -19.83
CA HIS A 55 24.64 -28.21 -19.44
C HIS A 55 24.10 -28.86 -18.16
N ASN A 56 24.40 -30.17 -18.09
CA ASN A 56 23.79 -31.22 -17.29
C ASN A 56 24.30 -31.33 -15.84
N ASN A 57 23.54 -32.16 -15.11
CA ASN A 57 23.94 -33.08 -14.03
C ASN A 57 23.84 -32.63 -12.55
N THR A 58 22.83 -33.23 -11.91
CA THR A 58 22.93 -34.07 -10.69
C THR A 58 24.21 -33.99 -9.86
N TYR A 59 24.10 -33.68 -8.57
CA TYR A 59 24.38 -34.56 -7.42
C TYR A 59 24.31 -33.74 -6.11
N PHE A 60 23.54 -34.21 -5.13
CA PHE A 60 23.72 -33.89 -3.70
C PHE A 60 25.08 -34.45 -3.24
N PRO A 61 25.81 -33.82 -2.28
CA PRO A 61 25.46 -33.98 -0.86
C PRO A 61 25.84 -32.81 0.09
N SER A 62 25.41 -32.94 1.34
CA SER A 62 25.79 -32.17 2.54
C SER A 62 27.30 -31.92 2.70
N PRO A 63 27.69 -31.05 3.66
CA PRO A 63 28.56 -31.59 4.71
C PRO A 63 28.36 -31.02 6.13
N MET A 64 28.51 -31.93 7.10
CA MET A 64 29.15 -31.67 8.40
C MET A 64 30.65 -31.36 8.19
N TYR A 65 31.26 -30.47 8.97
CA TYR A 65 32.26 -30.80 10.02
C TYR A 65 33.06 -29.58 10.54
N GLN A 66 33.39 -29.76 11.83
CA GLN A 66 34.38 -29.20 12.76
C GLN A 66 35.55 -28.28 12.34
N PHE A 67 36.04 -27.63 13.40
CA PHE A 67 37.11 -26.66 13.61
C PHE A 67 38.56 -27.02 13.22
N SER A 68 39.27 -25.98 12.72
CA SER A 68 40.69 -25.53 12.96
C SER A 68 41.91 -26.37 12.51
N PRO A 69 43.14 -25.79 12.40
CA PRO A 69 43.55 -24.36 12.28
C PRO A 69 44.68 -24.07 11.24
N TYR A 70 45.01 -22.77 11.07
CA TYR A 70 46.25 -22.16 10.53
C TYR A 70 46.70 -22.47 9.10
N VAL A 71 46.46 -21.52 8.17
CA VAL A 71 47.46 -21.09 7.17
C VAL A 71 47.35 -19.58 6.99
N ASN A 72 48.49 -18.92 7.11
CA ASN A 72 48.71 -17.49 7.10
C ASN A 72 49.00 -17.05 5.65
N HIS A 73 48.10 -16.30 5.00
CA HIS A 73 48.41 -15.57 3.77
C HIS A 73 47.92 -14.13 3.89
N GLY A 74 48.88 -13.22 3.83
CA GLY A 74 48.68 -11.79 3.98
C GLY A 74 48.04 -11.15 2.75
N ILE A 75 47.22 -10.13 3.02
CA ILE A 75 46.87 -9.09 2.06
C ILE A 75 47.01 -7.74 2.81
N SER A 76 48.01 -6.99 2.34
CA SER A 76 47.96 -5.57 1.98
C SER A 76 47.11 -4.62 2.82
N SER A 77 47.78 -3.73 3.56
CA SER A 77 47.24 -2.43 3.97
C SER A 77 47.98 -1.30 3.23
N PRO A 78 47.30 -0.19 2.90
CA PRO A 78 47.90 0.91 2.14
C PRO A 78 48.77 1.80 3.05
N LEU A 79 49.99 2.06 2.61
CA LEU A 79 50.93 2.97 3.26
C LEU A 79 50.71 4.40 2.76
N LEU A 80 50.39 5.31 3.70
CA LEU A 80 50.52 6.75 3.56
C LEU A 80 52.01 7.14 3.60
N HIS A 81 52.51 7.71 2.51
CA HIS A 81 53.84 8.32 2.42
C HIS A 81 53.83 9.76 2.97
N PRO A 82 54.91 10.22 3.65
CA PRO A 82 55.20 11.63 3.80
C PRO A 82 55.95 12.19 2.56
N PRO A 83 55.81 13.49 2.23
CA PRO A 83 56.38 14.05 1.02
C PRO A 83 57.87 14.36 1.16
N SER A 84 58.65 13.99 0.14
CA SER A 84 60.02 14.48 -0.08
C SER A 84 60.00 15.78 -0.90
N PRO A 85 60.88 16.75 -0.64
CA PRO A 85 61.01 17.94 -1.48
C PRO A 85 61.85 17.65 -2.72
N ALA A 86 61.34 18.10 -3.87
CA ALA A 86 61.98 18.01 -5.17
C ALA A 86 63.13 19.02 -5.29
N TYR A 87 64.31 18.54 -5.69
CA TYR A 87 65.42 19.34 -6.15
C TYR A 87 65.25 19.61 -7.66
N HIS A 88 65.11 20.89 -8.02
CA HIS A 88 65.30 21.38 -9.39
C HIS A 88 66.75 21.81 -9.57
N MET A 89 67.40 21.35 -10.65
CA MET A 89 68.73 21.77 -11.07
C MET A 89 68.68 22.93 -12.08
N SER A 90 69.74 23.76 -12.02
CA SER A 90 70.46 24.51 -13.09
C SER A 90 70.48 26.05 -12.90
N PRO A 91 71.42 26.81 -13.52
CA PRO A 91 72.89 26.70 -13.42
C PRO A 91 73.62 28.09 -13.32
N GLY A 92 74.92 28.08 -13.01
CA GLY A 92 75.85 29.23 -13.13
C GLY A 92 75.82 30.18 -11.91
N VAL A 93 76.94 30.61 -11.32
CA VAL A 93 77.95 31.53 -11.88
C VAL A 93 79.25 31.45 -11.05
N ASN A 94 80.39 31.54 -11.74
CA ASN A 94 81.74 31.74 -11.22
C ASN A 94 81.85 32.89 -10.19
N ALA A 95 82.52 32.67 -9.06
CA ALA A 95 83.29 33.73 -8.38
C ALA A 95 84.34 33.17 -7.41
N GLN A 96 85.58 33.25 -7.86
CA GLN A 96 86.81 33.63 -7.15
C GLN A 96 87.09 33.14 -5.72
N PHE A 97 88.19 32.38 -5.64
CA PHE A 97 89.05 32.19 -4.49
C PHE A 97 89.40 33.51 -3.77
N HIS A 98 89.09 33.59 -2.48
CA HIS A 98 89.92 34.30 -1.51
C HIS A 98 90.12 33.40 -0.28
N GLN A 99 91.35 32.95 -0.09
CA GLN A 99 91.81 32.42 1.19
C GLN A 99 92.00 33.57 2.17
N PRO A 100 91.48 33.48 3.40
CA PRO A 100 92.12 34.07 4.56
C PRO A 100 92.86 32.97 5.31
N SER A 101 94.18 33.06 5.28
CA SER A 101 95.05 32.49 6.30
C SER A 101 94.69 33.09 7.66
N THR A 102 93.99 32.33 8.51
CA THR A 102 93.88 32.62 9.94
C THR A 102 94.28 31.41 10.75
N SER A 103 95.27 31.65 11.61
CA SER A 103 95.95 30.73 12.52
C SER A 103 94.99 29.88 13.36
N TYR A 104 95.19 28.57 13.32
CA TYR A 104 94.65 27.63 14.31
C TYR A 104 95.31 27.87 15.67
N ALA A 105 94.67 28.66 16.53
CA ALA A 105 94.87 28.53 17.96
C ALA A 105 94.10 27.28 18.40
N GLN A 106 94.82 26.19 18.66
CA GLN A 106 94.29 24.99 19.32
C GLN A 106 93.68 25.42 20.66
N PRO A 107 92.35 25.31 20.88
CA PRO A 107 91.84 25.39 22.22
C PRO A 107 92.27 24.11 22.91
N THR A 108 93.24 24.19 23.82
CA THR A 108 93.38 23.23 24.90
C THR A 108 92.11 23.29 25.73
N VAL A 109 91.05 22.65 25.24
CA VAL A 109 89.90 22.27 26.05
C VAL A 109 90.46 21.25 27.04
N SER A 110 90.53 21.64 28.30
CA SER A 110 91.05 20.74 29.34
C SER A 110 90.23 19.46 29.33
N LEU A 111 90.90 18.31 29.54
CA LEU A 111 90.25 17.00 29.68
C LEU A 111 89.01 17.05 30.62
N GLN A 112 89.07 17.94 31.61
CA GLN A 112 87.97 18.28 32.52
C GLN A 112 86.68 18.75 31.81
N ALA A 113 86.76 19.57 30.76
CA ALA A 113 85.57 20.06 30.06
C ALA A 113 84.91 18.95 29.21
N PHE A 114 85.69 17.99 28.70
CA PHE A 114 85.16 16.80 28.03
C PHE A 114 84.48 15.86 29.03
N GLN A 115 85.10 15.61 30.18
CA GLN A 115 84.48 14.84 31.26
C GLN A 115 83.16 15.47 31.72
N GLN A 116 83.14 16.80 31.92
CA GLN A 116 81.93 17.52 32.29
C GLN A 116 80.83 17.45 31.23
N MET A 117 81.20 17.43 29.95
CA MET A 117 80.25 17.27 28.85
C MET A 117 79.70 15.85 28.80
N GLU A 118 80.55 14.83 28.97
CA GLU A 118 80.15 13.42 29.03
C GLU A 118 79.21 13.16 30.21
N ASP A 119 79.52 13.69 31.39
CA ASP A 119 78.68 13.57 32.59
C ASP A 119 77.34 14.29 32.41
N LYS A 120 77.33 15.47 31.77
CA LYS A 120 76.08 16.15 31.39
C LYS A 120 75.26 15.33 30.40
N LEU A 121 75.90 14.70 29.42
CA LEU A 121 75.22 13.89 28.42
C LEU A 121 74.64 12.62 29.03
N LYS A 122 75.38 11.95 29.93
CA LYS A 122 74.90 10.80 30.70
C LYS A 122 73.75 11.19 31.63
N ALA A 123 73.83 12.34 32.28
CA ALA A 123 72.75 12.86 33.11
C ALA A 123 71.49 13.19 32.28
N GLN A 124 71.66 13.80 31.10
CA GLN A 124 70.56 14.04 30.17
C GLN A 124 69.95 12.74 29.64
N LEU A 125 70.78 11.75 29.25
CA LEU A 125 70.33 10.45 28.79
C LEU A 125 69.56 9.70 29.89
N SER A 126 70.06 9.73 31.12
CA SER A 126 69.38 9.18 32.30
C SER A 126 68.01 9.82 32.49
N LYS A 127 67.94 11.16 32.47
CA LYS A 127 66.66 11.90 32.56
C LYS A 127 65.70 11.55 31.42
N MET A 128 66.21 11.38 30.21
CA MET A 128 65.41 11.01 29.04
C MET A 128 64.84 9.59 29.18
N ASN A 129 65.64 8.64 29.66
CA ASN A 129 65.20 7.26 29.90
C ASN A 129 64.10 7.21 30.98
N THR A 130 64.25 7.95 32.08
CA THR A 130 63.21 8.06 33.10
C THR A 130 61.89 8.60 32.51
N LEU A 131 61.96 9.61 31.64
CA LEU A 131 60.77 10.19 31.01
C LEU A 131 60.09 9.23 30.02
N VAL A 132 60.88 8.41 29.30
CA VAL A 132 60.35 7.34 28.44
C VAL A 132 59.67 6.24 29.27
N GLU A 133 60.26 5.83 30.40
CA GLU A 133 59.66 4.86 31.31
C GLU A 133 58.34 5.38 31.91
N GLU A 134 58.29 6.65 32.31
CA GLU A 134 57.07 7.32 32.77
C GLU A 134 55.98 7.35 31.69
N GLN A 135 56.33 7.73 30.46
CA GLN A 135 55.38 7.71 29.33
C GLN A 135 54.89 6.30 28.98
N GLN A 136 55.78 5.30 28.99
CA GLN A 136 55.39 3.92 28.73
C GLN A 136 54.44 3.39 29.80
N LYS A 137 54.66 3.75 31.07
CA LYS A 137 53.76 3.43 32.17
C LYS A 137 52.40 4.11 31.98
N GLU A 138 52.37 5.40 31.65
CA GLU A 138 51.12 6.12 31.37
C GLU A 138 50.33 5.48 30.21
N ILE A 139 51.01 5.11 29.12
CA ILE A 139 50.40 4.39 27.99
C ILE A 139 49.85 3.02 28.43
N HIS A 140 50.56 2.30 29.30
CA HIS A 140 50.10 1.02 29.83
C HIS A 140 48.84 1.18 30.71
N ASP A 141 48.84 2.20 31.57
CA ASP A 141 47.71 2.51 32.45
C ASP A 141 46.49 2.96 31.61
N LEU A 142 46.68 3.79 30.59
CA LEU A 142 45.63 4.18 29.63
C LEU A 142 45.06 2.98 28.86
N LYS A 143 45.90 2.04 28.42
CA LYS A 143 45.45 0.81 27.76
C LYS A 143 44.64 -0.08 28.71
N THR A 144 45.06 -0.18 29.96
CA THR A 144 44.38 -0.96 30.99
C THR A 144 43.01 -0.35 31.33
N TYR A 145 42.97 0.98 31.51
CA TYR A 145 41.73 1.73 31.72
C TYR A 145 40.78 1.58 30.52
N SER A 146 41.29 1.78 29.30
CA SER A 146 40.52 1.60 28.06
C SER A 146 39.91 0.20 27.96
N LYS A 147 40.69 -0.85 28.24
CA LYS A 147 40.19 -2.24 28.24
C LYS A 147 39.11 -2.46 29.30
N ALA A 148 39.31 -1.96 30.52
CA ALA A 148 38.33 -2.08 31.59
C ALA A 148 37.02 -1.34 31.26
N SER A 149 37.10 -0.16 30.63
CA SER A 149 35.94 0.58 30.14
C SER A 149 35.20 -0.17 29.02
N ILE A 150 35.93 -0.75 28.05
CA ILE A 150 35.35 -1.56 26.98
C ILE A 150 34.63 -2.79 27.56
N ASP A 151 35.26 -3.48 28.50
CA ASP A 151 34.67 -4.66 29.15
C ASP A 151 33.44 -4.28 29.98
N ALA A 152 33.45 -3.13 30.68
CA ALA A 152 32.30 -2.62 31.41
C ALA A 152 31.13 -2.29 30.46
N VAL A 153 31.35 -1.55 29.38
CA VAL A 153 30.32 -1.23 28.37
C VAL A 153 29.77 -2.50 27.74
N LYS A 154 30.64 -3.45 27.37
CA LYS A 154 30.23 -4.74 26.81
C LYS A 154 29.36 -5.54 27.78
N ASN A 155 29.73 -5.62 29.05
CA ASN A 155 28.96 -6.35 30.06
C ASN A 155 27.60 -5.69 30.32
N THR A 156 27.55 -4.35 30.36
CA THR A 156 26.30 -3.60 30.48
C THR A 156 25.40 -3.82 29.27
N ALA A 157 25.92 -3.68 28.05
CA ALA A 157 25.16 -3.91 26.83
C ALA A 157 24.63 -5.35 26.74
N GLN A 158 25.43 -6.35 27.15
CA GLN A 158 24.97 -7.74 27.22
C GLN A 158 23.84 -7.94 28.24
N LYS A 159 23.91 -7.26 29.40
CA LYS A 159 22.86 -7.31 30.42
C LYS A 159 21.58 -6.64 29.92
N GLU A 160 21.69 -5.50 29.26
CA GLU A 160 20.56 -4.77 28.65
C GLU A 160 19.88 -5.60 27.55
N VAL A 161 20.65 -6.18 26.62
CA VAL A 161 20.09 -7.09 25.59
C VAL A 161 19.42 -8.30 26.23
N LYS A 162 20.01 -8.84 27.30
CA LYS A 162 19.41 -9.95 28.05
C LYS A 162 18.09 -9.52 28.69
N SER A 163 17.98 -8.29 29.18
CA SER A 163 16.74 -7.70 29.70
C SER A 163 15.67 -7.64 28.62
N LEU A 164 16.00 -7.08 27.45
CA LEU A 164 15.07 -6.93 26.31
C LEU A 164 14.44 -8.25 25.83
N VAL A 165 15.14 -9.38 26.00
CA VAL A 165 14.67 -10.70 25.58
C VAL A 165 13.98 -11.50 26.68
N MET A 166 13.88 -10.96 27.91
CA MET A 166 13.12 -11.60 28.98
C MET A 166 11.62 -11.61 28.66
N LYS A 167 10.90 -12.53 29.31
CA LYS A 167 9.45 -12.57 29.24
C LYS A 167 8.89 -11.25 29.80
N ASP A 168 7.83 -10.73 29.18
CA ASP A 168 7.09 -9.53 29.60
C ASP A 168 7.70 -8.17 29.21
N THR A 169 8.66 -8.15 28.27
CA THR A 169 9.11 -6.91 27.62
C THR A 169 8.23 -6.55 26.43
N ILE A 170 8.24 -5.28 25.99
CA ILE A 170 7.47 -4.86 24.81
C ILE A 170 7.86 -5.60 23.52
N LEU A 171 9.10 -6.11 23.45
CA LEU A 171 9.57 -6.90 22.30
C LEU A 171 9.11 -8.36 22.33
N THR A 172 8.81 -8.89 23.52
CA THR A 172 8.31 -10.26 23.72
C THR A 172 6.81 -10.32 24.01
N TYR A 173 6.17 -9.15 24.11
CA TYR A 173 4.77 -9.01 24.43
C TYR A 173 3.90 -9.67 23.35
N ASN A 174 3.10 -10.65 23.77
CA ASN A 174 2.06 -11.21 22.93
C ASN A 174 0.89 -10.23 22.96
N ALA A 175 0.68 -9.48 21.88
CA ALA A 175 -0.52 -8.65 21.78
C ALA A 175 -1.76 -9.54 21.86
N GLU A 176 -2.57 -9.36 22.91
CA GLU A 176 -3.80 -10.13 23.13
C GLU A 176 -5.01 -9.39 22.54
N THR A 177 -4.95 -8.06 22.49
CA THR A 177 -6.02 -7.19 22.00
C THR A 177 -5.57 -6.34 20.82
N ALA A 178 -6.53 -5.87 20.02
CA ALA A 178 -6.26 -4.90 18.95
C ALA A 178 -5.72 -3.57 19.51
N THR A 179 -6.10 -3.20 20.73
CA THR A 179 -5.59 -2.01 21.44
C THR A 179 -4.11 -2.15 21.74
N ASP A 180 -3.65 -3.35 22.10
CA ASP A 180 -2.23 -3.61 22.35
C ASP A 180 -1.41 -3.38 21.07
N ILE A 181 -1.90 -3.89 19.94
CA ILE A 181 -1.27 -3.66 18.63
C ILE A 181 -1.27 -2.17 18.27
N ALA A 182 -2.38 -1.46 18.52
CA ALA A 182 -2.49 -0.03 18.25
C ALA A 182 -1.51 0.82 19.09
N ASN A 183 -1.23 0.38 20.32
CA ASN A 183 -0.29 1.03 21.23
C ASN A 183 1.18 0.72 20.90
N MET A 184 1.44 -0.34 20.12
CA MET A 184 2.77 -0.72 19.61
C MET A 184 3.21 0.14 18.43
N THR A 185 3.23 1.46 18.61
CA THR A 185 3.80 2.37 17.61
C THR A 185 5.33 2.26 17.60
N PRO A 186 6.00 2.43 16.45
CA PRO A 186 7.46 2.43 16.41
C PRO A 186 8.10 3.44 17.37
N GLN A 187 7.44 4.59 17.59
CA GLN A 187 7.94 5.64 18.49
C GLN A 187 7.81 5.24 19.97
N SER A 188 6.64 4.74 20.40
CA SER A 188 6.45 4.27 21.78
C SER A 188 7.35 3.09 22.10
N MET A 189 7.52 2.15 21.17
CA MET A 189 8.44 1.03 21.34
C MET A 189 9.90 1.47 21.38
N LYS A 190 10.29 2.48 20.58
CA LYS A 190 11.63 3.07 20.61
C LYS A 190 11.96 3.67 21.96
N GLU A 191 11.04 4.46 22.52
CA GLU A 191 11.22 5.09 23.83
C GLU A 191 11.40 4.03 24.93
N GLN A 192 10.55 3.01 24.96
CA GLN A 192 10.67 1.92 25.95
C GLN A 192 11.96 1.10 25.78
N VAL A 193 12.34 0.76 24.55
CA VAL A 193 13.59 0.03 24.29
C VAL A 193 14.81 0.87 24.66
N LYS A 194 14.76 2.19 24.46
CA LYS A 194 15.81 3.11 24.89
C LYS A 194 15.89 3.18 26.42
N ASP A 195 14.76 3.15 27.13
CA ASP A 195 14.73 3.14 28.59
C ASP A 195 15.23 1.81 29.18
N GLU A 196 14.92 0.67 28.53
CA GLU A 196 15.37 -0.66 28.95
C GLU A 196 16.83 -0.97 28.61
N ALA A 197 17.37 -0.37 27.54
CA ALA A 197 18.71 -0.62 27.04
C ALA A 197 19.46 0.67 26.63
N PRO A 198 19.60 1.66 27.54
CA PRO A 198 20.07 3.00 27.19
C PRO A 198 21.51 3.00 26.69
N VAL A 199 22.42 2.24 27.33
CA VAL A 199 23.84 2.23 26.96
C VAL A 199 24.03 1.59 25.60
N PHE A 200 23.35 0.48 25.34
CA PHE A 200 23.48 -0.19 24.05
C PHE A 200 22.77 0.55 22.92
N PHE A 201 21.64 1.18 23.21
CA PHE A 201 20.96 2.05 22.26
C PHE A 201 21.83 3.23 21.85
N GLU A 202 22.42 3.94 22.81
CA GLU A 202 23.30 5.08 22.56
C GLU A 202 24.57 4.66 21.79
N LEU A 203 25.14 3.50 22.12
CA LEU A 203 26.27 2.93 21.39
C LEU A 203 25.93 2.72 19.91
N LEU A 204 24.80 2.05 19.62
CA LEU A 204 24.36 1.82 18.25
C LEU A 204 24.05 3.12 17.51
N GLU A 205 23.38 4.06 18.17
CA GLU A 205 23.05 5.36 17.60
C GLU A 205 24.32 6.14 17.21
N ASN A 206 25.33 6.15 18.07
CA ASN A 206 26.60 6.81 17.81
C ASN A 206 27.40 6.15 16.69
N CYS A 207 27.39 4.80 16.61
CA CYS A 207 27.99 4.08 15.47
C CYS A 207 27.26 4.37 14.15
N ILE A 208 25.95 4.59 14.16
CA ILE A 208 25.21 4.91 12.94
C ILE A 208 25.47 6.36 12.52
N LYS A 209 25.52 7.29 13.49
CA LYS A 209 25.82 8.71 13.24
C LYS A 209 27.18 8.93 12.58
N SER A 210 28.18 8.10 12.86
CA SER A 210 29.50 8.23 12.22
C SER A 210 29.48 7.88 10.73
N ASP A 211 28.58 7.00 10.31
CA ASP A 211 28.60 6.38 8.99
C ASP A 211 27.51 6.92 8.05
N VAL A 212 26.47 7.55 8.59
CA VAL A 212 25.31 8.03 7.82
C VAL A 212 25.29 9.57 7.78
N PRO A 213 25.73 10.21 6.67
CA PRO A 213 25.63 11.66 6.53
C PRO A 213 24.17 12.10 6.31
N GLY A 214 23.71 13.10 7.08
CA GLY A 214 22.46 13.85 6.83
C GLY A 214 21.32 13.70 7.86
N ASP A 215 20.14 14.23 7.50
CA ASP A 215 18.88 14.33 8.31
C ASP A 215 18.16 13.00 8.60
N LYS A 216 18.82 11.85 8.46
CA LYS A 216 18.16 10.57 8.74
C LYS A 216 17.98 10.40 10.25
N ASP A 217 16.82 9.90 10.68
CA ASP A 217 16.56 9.56 12.08
C ASP A 217 17.42 8.36 12.52
N THR A 218 18.65 8.64 12.95
CA THR A 218 19.62 7.64 13.44
C THR A 218 19.09 6.90 14.66
N SER A 219 18.24 7.54 15.45
CA SER A 219 17.61 6.94 16.63
C SER A 219 16.65 5.82 16.22
N MET A 220 15.85 6.03 15.16
CA MET A 220 14.99 4.98 14.62
C MET A 220 15.81 3.81 14.02
N LEU A 221 16.93 4.10 13.36
CA LEU A 221 17.82 3.04 12.85
C LEU A 221 18.47 2.23 13.99
N ALA A 222 18.90 2.87 15.06
CA ALA A 222 19.44 2.21 16.25
C ALA A 222 18.39 1.28 16.88
N PHE A 223 17.16 1.77 17.03
CA PHE A 223 16.02 1.00 17.50
C PHE A 223 15.77 -0.28 16.67
N LEU A 224 15.67 -0.15 15.34
CA LEU A 224 15.41 -1.29 14.46
C LEU A 224 16.55 -2.33 14.52
N ASN A 225 17.80 -1.87 14.54
CA ASN A 225 18.96 -2.77 14.69
C ASN A 225 18.93 -3.51 16.03
N LEU A 226 18.61 -2.81 17.12
CA LEU A 226 18.50 -3.40 18.44
C LEU A 226 17.39 -4.45 18.51
N CYS A 227 16.23 -4.18 17.90
CA CYS A 227 15.15 -5.16 17.76
C CYS A 227 15.59 -6.40 16.96
N SER A 228 16.33 -6.22 15.88
CA SER A 228 16.88 -7.35 15.10
C SER A 228 17.90 -8.17 15.90
N ILE A 229 18.74 -7.52 16.69
CA ILE A 229 19.68 -8.20 17.60
C ILE A 229 18.92 -8.97 18.68
N ALA A 230 17.91 -8.38 19.31
CA ALA A 230 17.07 -9.03 20.31
C ALA A 230 16.37 -10.27 19.73
N ASN A 231 15.76 -10.16 18.55
CA ASN A 231 15.12 -11.28 17.83
C ASN A 231 16.12 -12.39 17.46
N ASN A 232 17.37 -12.05 17.14
CA ASN A 232 18.41 -13.04 16.88
C ASN A 232 18.90 -13.75 18.14
N ARG A 233 18.86 -13.09 19.30
CA ARG A 233 19.14 -13.70 20.60
C ARG A 233 17.99 -14.57 21.11
N SER A 234 16.76 -14.14 20.87
CA SER A 234 15.54 -14.84 21.26
C SER A 234 14.45 -14.62 20.23
N LYS A 235 13.99 -15.70 19.59
CA LYS A 235 12.88 -15.63 18.62
C LYS A 235 11.54 -15.23 19.23
N ARG A 236 11.46 -15.12 20.57
CA ARG A 236 10.33 -14.56 21.29
C ARG A 236 10.31 -13.03 21.23
N ALA A 237 11.48 -12.38 21.11
CA ALA A 237 11.61 -10.94 21.03
C ALA A 237 11.41 -10.45 19.59
N ASN A 238 10.23 -10.71 19.03
CA ASN A 238 9.95 -10.53 17.60
C ASN A 238 8.79 -9.56 17.30
N ALA A 239 8.30 -8.79 18.27
CA ALA A 239 7.12 -7.95 18.10
C ALA A 239 7.22 -7.01 16.89
N ILE A 240 8.32 -6.26 16.75
CA ILE A 240 8.57 -5.38 15.59
C ILE A 240 8.64 -6.16 14.28
N GLN A 241 9.33 -7.31 14.28
CA GLN A 241 9.42 -8.16 13.11
C GLN A 241 8.05 -8.71 12.71
N MET A 242 7.18 -9.02 13.69
CA MET A 242 5.81 -9.47 13.46
C MET A 242 4.95 -8.35 12.88
N ILE A 243 4.96 -7.16 13.48
CA ILE A 243 4.26 -5.98 12.97
C ILE A 243 4.69 -5.67 11.53
N THR A 244 6.00 -5.71 11.28
CA THR A 244 6.57 -5.52 9.94
C THR A 244 6.02 -6.56 8.96
N THR A 245 6.05 -7.86 9.32
CA THR A 245 5.50 -8.91 8.45
C THR A 245 4.00 -8.75 8.22
N LEU A 246 3.21 -8.45 9.23
CA LEU A 246 1.77 -8.21 9.09
C LEU A 246 1.49 -7.02 8.16
N SER A 247 2.29 -5.95 8.28
CA SER A 247 2.22 -4.78 7.39
C SER A 247 2.63 -5.09 5.94
N LEU A 248 3.56 -6.02 5.74
CA LEU A 248 3.93 -6.49 4.40
C LEU A 248 2.85 -7.38 3.80
N ILE A 249 2.26 -8.29 4.60
CA ILE A 249 1.14 -9.14 4.18
C ILE A 249 -0.07 -8.29 3.79
N SER A 250 -0.42 -7.27 4.59
CA SER A 250 -1.57 -6.39 4.30
C SER A 250 -1.39 -5.57 3.02
N ARG A 251 -0.15 -5.30 2.62
CA ARG A 251 0.21 -4.68 1.33
C ARG A 251 0.38 -5.68 0.18
N SER A 252 -0.02 -6.94 0.38
CA SER A 252 0.12 -8.02 -0.62
C SER A 252 1.57 -8.21 -1.10
N THR A 253 2.54 -8.01 -0.21
CA THR A 253 3.96 -8.20 -0.53
C THR A 253 4.23 -9.66 -0.88
N ASN A 254 5.06 -9.89 -1.90
CA ASN A 254 5.46 -11.24 -2.31
C ASN A 254 6.13 -12.00 -1.14
N VAL A 255 5.74 -13.27 -0.95
CA VAL A 255 6.25 -14.15 0.11
C VAL A 255 7.78 -14.29 0.07
N GLN A 256 8.41 -14.24 -1.11
CA GLN A 256 9.86 -14.29 -1.26
C GLN A 256 10.56 -13.08 -0.64
N VAL A 257 9.98 -11.88 -0.78
CA VAL A 257 10.50 -10.65 -0.16
C VAL A 257 10.41 -10.75 1.36
N ILE A 258 9.27 -11.24 1.87
CA ILE A 258 9.09 -11.50 3.31
C ILE A 258 10.11 -12.53 3.80
N SER A 259 10.35 -13.60 3.03
CA SER A 259 11.36 -14.62 3.37
C SER A 259 12.77 -14.04 3.42
N MET A 260 13.14 -13.21 2.46
CA MET A 260 14.44 -12.52 2.44
C MET A 260 14.61 -11.60 3.66
N LEU A 261 13.60 -10.77 3.95
CA LEU A 261 13.61 -9.88 5.11
C LEU A 261 13.62 -10.66 6.44
N ASN A 262 13.01 -11.84 6.47
CA ASN A 262 13.09 -12.73 7.63
C ASN A 262 14.51 -13.28 7.82
N SER A 263 15.18 -13.69 6.74
CA SER A 263 16.59 -14.11 6.79
C SER A 263 17.52 -12.98 7.25
N MET A 264 17.17 -11.72 6.96
CA MET A 264 17.90 -10.54 7.45
C MET A 264 17.54 -10.15 8.90
N GLY A 265 16.56 -10.80 9.53
CA GLY A 265 16.09 -10.47 10.88
C GLY A 265 15.26 -9.18 10.97
N VAL A 266 14.79 -8.66 9.83
CA VAL A 266 13.95 -7.46 9.72
C VAL A 266 12.46 -7.80 9.84
N ALA A 267 12.09 -9.01 9.42
CA ALA A 267 10.70 -9.49 9.41
C ALA A 267 10.57 -10.85 10.13
N SER A 268 9.38 -11.17 10.59
CA SER A 268 8.99 -12.52 11.03
C SER A 268 8.69 -13.39 9.81
N SER A 269 8.75 -14.71 9.97
CA SER A 269 8.45 -15.61 8.85
C SER A 269 6.98 -15.51 8.48
N TYR A 270 6.67 -15.71 7.19
CA TYR A 270 5.30 -15.70 6.69
C TYR A 270 4.39 -16.67 7.45
N LYS A 271 4.92 -17.87 7.77
CA LYS A 271 4.22 -18.88 8.57
C LYS A 271 3.94 -18.41 10.01
N ALA A 272 4.90 -17.74 10.66
CA ALA A 272 4.70 -17.24 12.00
C ALA A 272 3.60 -16.15 12.04
N ALA A 273 3.57 -15.28 11.04
CA ALA A 273 2.52 -14.26 10.93
C ALA A 273 1.13 -14.87 10.68
N TRP A 274 1.02 -15.90 9.84
CA TRP A 274 -0.25 -16.62 9.68
C TRP A 274 -0.71 -17.33 10.94
N ASN A 275 0.18 -18.02 11.64
CA ASN A 275 -0.16 -18.64 12.92
C ASN A 275 -0.62 -17.59 13.95
N PHE A 276 0.02 -16.43 13.98
CA PHE A 276 -0.41 -15.31 14.81
C PHE A 276 -1.82 -14.85 14.43
N LEU A 277 -2.10 -14.64 13.14
CA LEU A 277 -3.43 -14.25 12.65
C LEU A 277 -4.50 -15.30 12.96
N SER A 278 -4.19 -16.59 12.80
CA SER A 278 -5.11 -17.68 13.13
C SER A 278 -5.43 -17.72 14.63
N ASN A 279 -4.41 -17.68 15.49
CA ASN A 279 -4.61 -17.63 16.94
C ASN A 279 -5.39 -16.37 17.35
N PHE A 280 -5.08 -15.21 16.74
CA PHE A 280 -5.78 -13.97 17.01
C PHE A 280 -7.25 -14.06 16.59
N ALA A 281 -7.54 -14.63 15.43
CA ALA A 281 -8.90 -14.86 14.96
C ALA A 281 -9.69 -15.79 15.90
N GLU A 282 -9.06 -16.88 16.38
CA GLU A 282 -9.65 -17.79 17.37
C GLU A 282 -9.93 -17.08 18.70
N MET A 283 -8.99 -16.28 19.20
CA MET A 283 -9.12 -15.54 20.46
C MET A 283 -10.20 -14.45 20.42
N GLN A 284 -10.38 -13.78 19.27
CA GLN A 284 -11.45 -12.79 19.13
C GLN A 284 -12.85 -13.40 19.22
N GLY A 285 -12.99 -14.71 18.96
CA GLY A 285 -14.26 -15.42 18.92
C GLY A 285 -15.21 -14.86 17.86
N ALA A 286 -16.35 -15.52 17.68
CA ALA A 286 -17.47 -14.87 16.99
C ALA A 286 -18.01 -13.79 17.92
N LYS A 287 -17.67 -12.51 17.66
CA LYS A 287 -18.35 -11.41 18.36
C LYS A 287 -19.83 -11.53 18.05
N HIS A 288 -20.63 -11.77 19.09
CA HIS A 288 -22.08 -11.70 18.96
C HIS A 288 -22.45 -10.29 18.53
N LEU A 289 -23.40 -10.20 17.60
CA LEU A 289 -23.96 -8.94 17.18
C LEU A 289 -24.72 -8.34 18.37
N ASP A 290 -24.48 -7.06 18.64
CA ASP A 290 -25.17 -6.33 19.68
C ASP A 290 -26.56 -5.94 19.16
N ASN A 291 -27.57 -6.74 19.52
CA ASN A 291 -28.96 -6.54 19.10
C ASN A 291 -29.65 -5.40 19.85
N SER A 292 -28.96 -4.72 20.78
CA SER A 292 -29.51 -3.52 21.42
C SER A 292 -29.58 -2.31 20.48
N LYS A 293 -28.88 -2.37 19.34
CA LYS A 293 -28.84 -1.30 18.34
C LYS A 293 -29.26 -1.82 16.97
N PRO A 294 -29.92 -0.99 16.15
CA PRO A 294 -30.18 -1.32 14.77
C PRO A 294 -28.87 -1.52 14.02
N CYS A 295 -28.84 -2.49 13.13
CA CYS A 295 -27.67 -2.75 12.31
C CYS A 295 -28.05 -3.00 10.85
N ILE A 296 -27.13 -2.68 9.96
CA ILE A 296 -27.20 -3.05 8.55
C ILE A 296 -26.25 -4.21 8.36
N VAL A 297 -26.76 -5.32 7.85
CA VAL A 297 -25.91 -6.49 7.55
C VAL A 297 -25.53 -6.46 6.08
N PHE A 298 -24.30 -6.85 5.80
CA PHE A 298 -23.76 -6.94 4.45
C PHE A 298 -23.18 -8.32 4.26
N PHE A 299 -23.34 -8.86 3.06
CA PHE A 299 -22.58 -10.01 2.63
C PHE A 299 -22.26 -9.92 1.14
N ASP A 300 -21.15 -10.54 0.76
CA ASP A 300 -20.63 -10.56 -0.61
C ASP A 300 -19.74 -11.80 -0.80
N ASN A 301 -19.62 -12.26 -2.05
CA ASN A 301 -18.82 -13.41 -2.41
C ASN A 301 -17.31 -13.14 -2.29
N VAL A 302 -16.61 -14.13 -1.73
CA VAL A 302 -15.15 -14.23 -1.68
C VAL A 302 -14.73 -15.41 -2.51
N ASN A 303 -14.41 -15.13 -3.77
CA ASN A 303 -13.96 -16.14 -4.73
C ASN A 303 -12.43 -16.21 -4.75
N ILE A 304 -11.87 -17.31 -4.24
CA ILE A 304 -10.42 -17.54 -4.22
C ILE A 304 -10.08 -18.67 -5.19
N LEU A 305 -9.43 -18.30 -6.29
CA LEU A 305 -8.90 -19.27 -7.25
C LEU A 305 -7.50 -19.74 -6.83
N LYS A 306 -7.42 -20.97 -6.30
CA LYS A 306 -6.16 -21.65 -6.06
C LYS A 306 -5.65 -22.24 -7.37
N ARG A 307 -4.75 -21.50 -7.99
CA ARG A 307 -4.09 -21.92 -9.23
C ARG A 307 -3.00 -22.94 -8.93
N VAL A 308 -2.98 -24.02 -9.69
CA VAL A 308 -1.86 -24.96 -9.69
C VAL A 308 -0.89 -24.57 -10.79
N GLY A 309 0.41 -24.53 -10.48
CA GLY A 309 1.43 -24.12 -11.46
C GLY A 309 1.49 -25.00 -12.72
N HIS A 310 0.98 -26.23 -12.65
CA HIS A 310 0.80 -27.11 -13.80
C HIS A 310 -0.42 -28.01 -13.55
N VAL A 311 -1.42 -27.91 -14.43
CA VAL A 311 -2.65 -28.72 -14.37
C VAL A 311 -2.32 -30.14 -14.81
N ARG A 312 -2.60 -31.14 -13.97
CA ARG A 312 -2.42 -32.57 -14.26
C ARG A 312 -3.71 -33.33 -13.95
N MET A 313 -3.83 -34.57 -14.44
CA MET A 313 -4.85 -35.47 -13.92
C MET A 313 -4.72 -35.59 -12.40
N GLY A 314 -5.79 -35.27 -11.67
CA GLY A 314 -5.82 -35.24 -10.20
C GLY A 314 -5.28 -33.95 -9.54
N LYS A 315 -4.80 -32.97 -10.33
CA LYS A 315 -4.36 -31.66 -9.81
C LYS A 315 -4.86 -30.56 -10.73
N GLN A 316 -6.06 -30.07 -10.45
CA GLN A 316 -6.72 -28.99 -11.18
C GLN A 316 -6.72 -27.70 -10.36
N ASN A 317 -7.11 -26.60 -11.01
CA ASN A 317 -7.39 -25.37 -10.28
C ASN A 317 -8.62 -25.60 -9.40
N GLU A 318 -8.56 -25.12 -8.17
CA GLU A 318 -9.67 -25.18 -7.22
C GLU A 318 -10.20 -23.77 -7.02
N MET A 319 -11.51 -23.60 -7.11
CA MET A 319 -12.18 -22.33 -6.79
C MET A 319 -12.89 -22.51 -5.45
N PHE A 320 -12.50 -21.70 -4.47
CA PHE A 320 -13.17 -21.62 -3.18
C PHE A 320 -14.16 -20.46 -3.26
N ASN A 321 -15.44 -20.77 -3.07
CA ASN A 321 -16.53 -19.79 -3.05
C ASN A 321 -16.99 -19.66 -1.61
N TRP A 322 -16.52 -18.62 -0.94
CA TRP A 322 -16.95 -18.27 0.42
C TRP A 322 -17.80 -17.02 0.39
N THR A 323 -18.48 -16.72 1.48
CA THR A 323 -19.22 -15.48 1.66
C THR A 323 -18.63 -14.68 2.82
N SER A 324 -18.21 -13.45 2.54
CA SER A 324 -17.87 -12.45 3.55
C SER A 324 -19.14 -11.91 4.17
N ARG A 325 -19.10 -11.65 5.48
CA ARG A 325 -20.23 -11.11 6.24
C ARG A 325 -19.74 -10.04 7.17
N LEU A 326 -20.50 -8.96 7.30
CA LEU A 326 -20.24 -7.91 8.27
C LEU A 326 -21.55 -7.25 8.70
N ALA A 327 -21.54 -6.64 9.88
CA ALA A 327 -22.63 -5.80 10.36
C ALA A 327 -22.11 -4.40 10.66
N VAL A 328 -22.92 -3.40 10.34
CA VAL A 328 -22.65 -1.99 10.59
C VAL A 328 -23.69 -1.48 11.56
N VAL A 329 -23.26 -1.01 12.72
CA VAL A 329 -24.17 -0.45 13.73
C VAL A 329 -24.65 0.92 13.29
N VAL A 330 -25.97 1.12 13.30
CA VAL A 330 -26.61 2.41 13.00
C VAL A 330 -26.71 3.20 14.30
N GLU A 331 -25.95 4.29 14.42
CA GLU A 331 -25.93 5.10 15.65
C GLU A 331 -27.16 6.02 15.78
N HIS A 332 -27.67 6.48 14.65
CA HIS A 332 -28.83 7.37 14.57
C HIS A 332 -29.82 6.76 13.57
N GLU A 333 -30.78 5.99 14.08
CA GLU A 333 -31.94 5.59 13.29
C GLU A 333 -32.80 6.84 13.07
N ASP A 334 -33.13 7.16 11.82
CA ASP A 334 -34.14 8.17 11.54
C ASP A 334 -35.47 7.68 12.15
N PRO A 335 -36.06 8.40 13.13
CA PRO A 335 -37.33 7.98 13.73
C PRO A 335 -38.48 7.90 12.72
N SER A 336 -38.34 8.59 11.59
CA SER A 336 -39.29 8.60 10.47
C SER A 336 -39.00 7.53 9.40
N ALA A 337 -37.88 6.81 9.50
CA ALA A 337 -37.60 5.70 8.59
C ALA A 337 -38.73 4.68 8.68
N SER A 338 -39.40 4.47 7.54
CA SER A 338 -40.54 3.55 7.46
C SER A 338 -40.13 2.17 7.94
N ARG A 339 -40.85 1.71 8.97
CA ARG A 339 -40.79 0.34 9.49
C ARG A 339 -41.69 -0.61 8.71
N GLU A 340 -42.33 -0.13 7.64
CA GLU A 340 -43.15 -0.97 6.81
C GLU A 340 -42.27 -1.89 5.95
N PRO A 341 -42.66 -3.18 5.85
CA PRO A 341 -41.99 -4.14 4.98
C PRO A 341 -42.05 -3.61 3.56
N GLN A 342 -40.88 -3.36 2.98
CA GLN A 342 -40.65 -2.90 1.61
C GLN A 342 -41.78 -2.05 1.03
N GLY A 343 -41.61 -0.72 1.10
CA GLY A 343 -42.49 0.22 0.42
C GLY A 343 -42.85 -0.29 -0.99
N LYS A 344 -44.11 -0.12 -1.35
CA LYS A 344 -44.69 -0.66 -2.57
C LYS A 344 -43.90 -0.17 -3.79
N ARG A 345 -43.03 -1.03 -4.32
CA ARG A 345 -42.34 -0.78 -5.59
C ARG A 345 -43.35 -0.58 -6.73
N GLU A 346 -44.52 -1.19 -6.60
CA GLU A 346 -45.68 -0.99 -7.48
C GLU A 346 -46.23 0.45 -7.44
N ASP A 347 -45.97 1.19 -6.35
CA ASP A 347 -46.39 2.59 -6.20
C ASP A 347 -45.31 3.58 -6.70
N LEU A 348 -44.14 3.10 -7.14
CA LEU A 348 -43.11 3.98 -7.71
C LEU A 348 -43.60 4.54 -9.04
N SER A 349 -43.58 5.85 -9.16
CA SER A 349 -43.84 6.58 -10.40
C SER A 349 -42.53 6.96 -11.10
N ASP A 350 -42.61 7.38 -12.37
CA ASP A 350 -41.46 7.91 -13.09
C ASP A 350 -40.80 9.09 -12.35
N ALA A 351 -41.61 9.89 -11.64
CA ALA A 351 -41.12 11.02 -10.84
C ALA A 351 -40.30 10.61 -9.62
N ASP A 352 -40.43 9.37 -9.14
CA ASP A 352 -39.64 8.84 -8.02
C ASP A 352 -38.29 8.27 -8.50
N ILE A 353 -38.11 8.06 -9.81
CA ILE A 353 -36.93 7.44 -10.41
C ILE A 353 -36.09 8.46 -11.18
N LEU A 354 -36.75 9.36 -11.92
CA LEU A 354 -36.09 10.36 -12.75
C LEU A 354 -35.66 11.56 -11.90
N ALA A 355 -34.47 12.09 -12.21
CA ALA A 355 -33.96 13.29 -11.54
C ALA A 355 -34.90 14.48 -11.77
N ASP A 356 -35.32 15.12 -10.68
CA ASP A 356 -36.17 16.30 -10.76
C ASP A 356 -35.35 17.60 -10.93
N SER A 357 -36.02 18.75 -11.00
CA SER A 357 -35.33 20.03 -11.11
C SER A 357 -34.45 20.37 -9.90
N ASN A 358 -34.80 19.86 -8.71
CA ASN A 358 -34.04 20.07 -7.49
C ASN A 358 -32.75 19.23 -7.52
N ASP A 359 -32.82 17.97 -7.96
CA ASP A 359 -31.67 17.08 -8.13
C ASP A 359 -30.65 17.67 -9.10
N ILE A 360 -31.13 18.19 -10.23
CA ILE A 360 -30.27 18.85 -11.22
C ILE A 360 -29.64 20.13 -10.64
N SER A 361 -30.40 20.91 -9.86
CA SER A 361 -29.89 22.11 -9.19
C SER A 361 -28.82 21.76 -8.15
N ASP A 362 -29.05 20.73 -7.34
CA ASP A 362 -28.10 20.22 -6.36
C ASP A 362 -26.83 19.69 -7.03
N LEU A 363 -26.96 18.88 -8.08
CA LEU A 363 -25.82 18.36 -8.85
C LEU A 363 -24.98 19.49 -9.45
N LYS A 364 -25.62 20.52 -10.02
CA LYS A 364 -24.93 21.73 -10.51
C LYS A 364 -24.23 22.48 -9.38
N SER A 365 -24.84 22.58 -8.20
CA SER A 365 -24.23 23.19 -7.02
C SER A 365 -22.98 22.44 -6.57
N ARG A 366 -23.07 21.10 -6.47
CA ARG A 366 -21.94 20.22 -6.14
C ARG A 366 -20.81 20.34 -7.16
N LEU A 367 -21.12 20.34 -8.46
CA LEU A 367 -20.12 20.52 -9.52
C LEU A 367 -19.41 21.88 -9.41
N LYS A 368 -20.15 22.97 -9.16
CA LYS A 368 -19.55 24.30 -8.93
C LYS A 368 -18.61 24.29 -7.73
N ASN A 369 -19.00 23.66 -6.63
CA ASN A 369 -18.15 23.56 -5.45
C ASN A 369 -16.90 22.70 -5.71
N GLN A 370 -17.03 21.60 -6.45
CA GLN A 370 -15.91 20.77 -6.85
C GLN A 370 -14.92 21.53 -7.75
N VAL A 371 -15.42 22.30 -8.73
CA VAL A 371 -14.58 23.16 -9.58
C VAL A 371 -13.84 24.19 -8.73
N LYS A 372 -14.53 24.88 -7.80
CA LYS A 372 -13.86 25.80 -6.86
C LYS A 372 -12.78 25.10 -6.05
N ALA A 373 -13.04 23.87 -5.60
CA ALA A 373 -12.08 23.09 -4.82
C ALA A 373 -10.79 22.83 -5.59
N ILE A 374 -10.93 22.37 -6.84
CA ILE A 374 -9.80 22.09 -7.72
C ILE A 374 -9.01 23.37 -8.01
N ILE A 375 -9.68 24.49 -8.25
CA ILE A 375 -9.02 25.77 -8.51
C ILE A 375 -8.23 26.24 -7.28
N VAL A 376 -8.84 26.20 -6.09
CA VAL A 376 -8.18 26.60 -4.84
C VAL A 376 -7.03 25.66 -4.47
N GLU A 377 -7.15 24.36 -4.76
CA GLU A 377 -6.09 23.37 -4.52
C GLU A 377 -4.85 23.67 -5.37
N HIS A 378 -5.02 24.13 -6.61
CA HIS A 378 -3.95 24.23 -7.59
C HIS A 378 -3.46 25.65 -7.89
N PHE A 379 -4.22 26.69 -7.63
CA PHE A 379 -3.79 28.06 -7.90
C PHE A 379 -3.60 28.84 -6.61
N PRO A 380 -2.35 29.13 -6.18
CA PRO A 380 -2.08 29.83 -4.92
C PRO A 380 -2.81 31.18 -4.79
N SER A 381 -3.07 31.85 -5.91
CA SER A 381 -3.84 33.10 -5.99
C SER A 381 -5.29 32.99 -5.53
N PHE A 382 -5.81 31.78 -5.33
CA PHE A 382 -7.16 31.50 -4.83
C PHE A 382 -7.16 30.89 -3.41
N HIS A 383 -6.01 30.77 -2.75
CA HIS A 383 -5.92 30.20 -1.39
C HIS A 383 -6.77 30.94 -0.35
N GLN A 384 -7.08 32.23 -0.55
CA GLN A 384 -8.00 32.97 0.32
C GLN A 384 -9.42 32.37 0.36
N PHE A 385 -9.78 31.51 -0.60
CA PHE A 385 -11.07 30.82 -0.65
C PHE A 385 -11.03 29.39 -0.08
N LYS A 386 -9.93 28.95 0.53
CA LYS A 386 -9.79 27.59 1.08
C LYS A 386 -10.87 27.22 2.09
N ASP A 387 -11.31 28.19 2.88
CA ASP A 387 -12.34 27.96 3.90
C ASP A 387 -13.76 27.93 3.31
N SER A 388 -14.02 28.62 2.19
CA SER A 388 -15.33 28.61 1.52
C SER A 388 -15.58 27.33 0.70
N VAL A 389 -14.52 26.63 0.33
CA VAL A 389 -14.57 25.34 -0.38
C VAL A 389 -14.76 24.16 0.57
N ARG A 390 -14.27 24.27 1.81
CA ARG A 390 -14.24 23.16 2.78
C ARG A 390 -15.58 22.84 3.43
N ALA A 391 -16.63 23.61 3.18
CA ALA A 391 -17.94 23.32 3.76
C ALA A 391 -18.41 21.94 3.26
N PRO A 392 -18.52 20.92 4.13
CA PRO A 392 -19.02 19.62 3.71
C PRO A 392 -20.43 19.81 3.14
N SER A 393 -20.70 19.18 2.00
CA SER A 393 -22.03 19.21 1.36
C SER A 393 -23.12 18.66 2.28
N SER A 394 -22.74 17.81 3.24
CA SER A 394 -23.65 17.27 4.25
C SER A 394 -23.62 18.12 5.52
N PRO A 395 -24.78 18.57 6.02
CA PRO A 395 -24.89 19.32 7.28
C PRO A 395 -24.62 18.45 8.52
N LEU A 396 -24.45 17.13 8.37
CA LEU A 396 -24.25 16.21 9.49
C LEU A 396 -22.76 15.88 9.68
N PRO A 397 -22.22 16.00 10.91
CA PRO A 397 -20.89 15.50 11.21
C PRO A 397 -20.85 13.99 10.96
N VAL A 398 -20.16 13.57 9.89
CA VAL A 398 -20.02 12.16 9.54
C VAL A 398 -19.11 11.50 10.58
N LYS A 399 -19.70 10.70 11.47
CA LYS A 399 -18.94 9.84 12.37
C LYS A 399 -18.54 8.56 11.65
N LYS A 400 -17.34 8.06 11.95
CA LYS A 400 -16.86 6.79 11.41
C LYS A 400 -17.78 5.65 11.87
N SER A 401 -18.31 4.88 10.92
CA SER A 401 -19.18 3.73 11.20
C SER A 401 -18.46 2.67 12.03
N SER A 402 -19.20 2.05 12.96
CA SER A 402 -18.72 0.87 13.69
C SER A 402 -19.02 -0.39 12.90
N ILE A 403 -17.98 -1.03 12.39
CA ILE A 403 -18.07 -2.23 11.55
C ILE A 403 -17.66 -3.44 12.38
N THR A 404 -18.52 -4.46 12.44
CA THR A 404 -18.25 -5.75 13.07
C THR A 404 -18.11 -6.81 11.96
N PRO A 405 -16.89 -7.24 11.61
CA PRO A 405 -16.71 -8.35 10.69
C PRO A 405 -17.21 -9.64 11.34
N LEU A 406 -17.89 -10.47 10.57
CA LEU A 406 -18.41 -11.76 11.00
C LEU A 406 -17.63 -12.90 10.34
N PRO A 407 -17.66 -14.12 10.92
CA PRO A 407 -16.96 -15.26 10.35
C PRO A 407 -17.40 -15.54 8.90
N LEU A 408 -16.41 -15.81 8.05
CA LEU A 408 -16.62 -16.30 6.68
C LEU A 408 -17.48 -17.56 6.69
N MET A 409 -18.38 -17.67 5.72
CA MET A 409 -19.18 -18.88 5.51
C MET A 409 -18.71 -19.59 4.25
N ASP A 410 -18.60 -20.92 4.33
CA ASP A 410 -18.38 -21.79 3.17
C ASP A 410 -19.69 -21.99 2.41
N LYS A 411 -20.18 -20.89 1.86
CA LYS A 411 -21.47 -20.74 1.19
C LYS A 411 -21.28 -19.85 -0.02
N ASP A 412 -21.93 -20.24 -1.12
CA ASP A 412 -21.86 -19.54 -2.39
C ASP A 412 -23.10 -18.67 -2.55
N GLU A 413 -22.98 -17.36 -2.40
CA GLU A 413 -24.10 -16.42 -2.51
C GLU A 413 -24.76 -16.48 -3.90
N SER A 414 -24.08 -16.97 -4.93
CA SER A 414 -24.72 -17.17 -6.25
C SER A 414 -25.82 -18.24 -6.23
N LYS A 415 -25.82 -19.12 -5.20
CA LYS A 415 -26.84 -20.16 -5.01
C LYS A 415 -27.89 -19.70 -4.00
N LYS A 416 -29.16 -19.90 -4.36
CA LYS A 416 -30.30 -19.52 -3.52
C LYS A 416 -30.34 -20.24 -2.17
N ASP A 417 -30.12 -21.55 -2.15
CA ASP A 417 -30.13 -22.34 -0.90
C ASP A 417 -29.04 -21.87 0.08
N ASP A 418 -27.84 -21.60 -0.43
CA ASP A 418 -26.74 -21.06 0.37
C ASP A 418 -27.05 -19.63 0.86
N THR A 419 -27.69 -18.79 0.03
CA THR A 419 -28.16 -17.44 0.43
C THR A 419 -29.17 -17.52 1.58
N ILE A 420 -30.14 -18.46 1.51
CA ILE A 420 -31.10 -18.69 2.60
C ILE A 420 -30.35 -19.03 3.89
N GLN A 421 -29.37 -19.93 3.83
CA GLN A 421 -28.58 -20.34 4.99
C GLN A 421 -27.75 -19.19 5.57
N ILE A 422 -27.19 -18.33 4.72
CA ILE A 422 -26.48 -17.10 5.15
C ILE A 422 -27.43 -16.19 5.92
N LEU A 423 -28.63 -15.94 5.40
CA LEU A 423 -29.63 -15.09 6.05
C LEU A 423 -30.09 -15.70 7.38
N LEU A 424 -30.41 -16.99 7.42
CA LEU A 424 -30.78 -17.65 8.68
C LEU A 424 -29.65 -17.58 9.71
N LYS A 425 -28.38 -17.62 9.27
CA LYS A 425 -27.25 -17.44 10.18
C LYS A 425 -27.18 -16.01 10.73
N PHE A 426 -27.45 -15.00 9.91
CA PHE A 426 -27.62 -13.63 10.40
C PHE A 426 -28.75 -13.54 11.43
N ALA A 427 -29.90 -14.16 11.16
CA ALA A 427 -31.02 -14.17 12.10
C ALA A 427 -30.63 -14.81 13.44
N GLU A 428 -29.93 -15.95 13.43
CA GLU A 428 -29.41 -16.60 14.63
C GLU A 428 -28.44 -15.68 15.41
N GLU A 429 -27.48 -15.07 14.72
CA GLU A 429 -26.48 -14.17 15.31
C GLU A 429 -27.11 -12.88 15.87
N LEU A 430 -28.17 -12.40 15.21
CA LEU A 430 -28.99 -11.27 15.63
C LEU A 430 -30.10 -11.64 16.62
N GLN A 431 -30.16 -12.91 17.05
CA GLN A 431 -31.16 -13.43 18.00
C GLN A 431 -32.60 -12.99 17.67
N LEU A 432 -32.87 -13.04 16.37
CA LEU A 432 -34.13 -12.70 15.76
C LEU A 432 -35.25 -13.67 16.21
N SER A 433 -36.45 -13.15 16.50
CA SER A 433 -37.63 -13.88 17.03
C SER A 433 -38.89 -13.55 16.22
N ASP A 434 -40.12 -13.87 16.63
CA ASP A 434 -41.29 -13.61 15.77
C ASP A 434 -41.70 -12.11 15.67
N ASN A 435 -41.24 -11.27 16.61
CA ASN A 435 -41.67 -9.86 16.75
C ASN A 435 -40.67 -8.84 16.16
N MET A 436 -40.12 -9.10 14.97
CA MET A 436 -38.90 -8.40 14.53
C MET A 436 -39.13 -7.08 13.83
N LYS A 437 -38.11 -6.24 13.94
CA LYS A 437 -37.89 -5.12 13.03
C LYS A 437 -37.12 -5.61 11.82
N ASP A 438 -37.55 -5.17 10.65
CA ASP A 438 -36.78 -5.31 9.40
C ASP A 438 -35.34 -4.85 9.60
N GLN A 439 -34.39 -5.64 9.10
CA GLN A 439 -32.99 -5.27 9.00
C GLN A 439 -32.66 -5.05 7.54
N ALA A 440 -31.95 -3.95 7.25
CA ALA A 440 -31.41 -3.74 5.92
C ALA A 440 -30.29 -4.76 5.66
N VAL A 441 -30.42 -5.46 4.55
CA VAL A 441 -29.46 -6.44 4.05
C VAL A 441 -28.88 -5.90 2.75
N VAL A 442 -27.63 -5.47 2.81
CA VAL A 442 -26.97 -4.79 1.69
C VAL A 442 -26.04 -5.73 0.94
N GLY A 443 -26.17 -5.74 -0.38
CA GLY A 443 -25.31 -6.50 -1.28
C GLY A 443 -25.40 -5.94 -2.71
N ASP A 444 -24.85 -6.66 -3.68
CA ASP A 444 -24.99 -6.30 -5.09
C ASP A 444 -26.43 -6.60 -5.61
N GLN A 445 -26.70 -6.29 -6.87
CA GLN A 445 -28.02 -6.55 -7.46
C GLN A 445 -28.35 -8.05 -7.54
N ALA A 446 -27.34 -8.90 -7.74
CA ALA A 446 -27.50 -10.35 -7.79
C ALA A 446 -27.90 -10.90 -6.40
N THR A 447 -27.27 -10.39 -5.35
CA THR A 447 -27.60 -10.62 -3.94
C THR A 447 -29.06 -10.29 -3.67
N CYS A 448 -29.49 -9.08 -4.06
CA CYS A 448 -30.87 -8.64 -3.89
C CYS A 448 -31.87 -9.54 -4.64
N LYS A 449 -31.50 -10.04 -5.83
CA LYS A 449 -32.31 -11.01 -6.58
C LYS A 449 -32.38 -12.35 -5.87
N ASN A 450 -31.28 -12.83 -5.29
CA ASN A 450 -31.23 -14.10 -4.58
C ASN A 450 -31.99 -14.07 -3.25
N ILE A 451 -31.95 -12.96 -2.51
CA ILE A 451 -32.77 -12.76 -1.31
C ILE A 451 -34.26 -12.88 -1.67
N ARG A 452 -34.72 -12.16 -2.70
CA ARG A 452 -36.11 -12.21 -3.18
C ARG A 452 -36.50 -13.62 -3.64
N GLY A 453 -35.63 -14.27 -4.40
CA GLY A 453 -35.84 -15.65 -4.84
C GLY A 453 -35.93 -16.62 -3.66
N GLY A 454 -35.12 -16.40 -2.62
CA GLY A 454 -35.13 -17.17 -1.38
C GLY A 454 -36.45 -17.03 -0.62
N ARG A 455 -37.00 -15.80 -0.50
CA ARG A 455 -38.33 -15.60 0.09
C ARG A 455 -39.41 -16.36 -0.66
N GLY A 456 -39.45 -16.24 -1.99
CA GLY A 456 -40.43 -16.97 -2.82
C GLY A 456 -40.32 -18.49 -2.68
N TRP A 457 -39.12 -19.02 -2.46
CA TRP A 457 -38.93 -20.46 -2.21
C TRP A 457 -39.44 -20.94 -0.84
N ARG A 458 -39.66 -20.00 0.09
CA ARG A 458 -40.06 -20.30 1.47
C ARG A 458 -41.48 -19.87 1.80
N GLU A 459 -42.27 -19.47 0.81
CA GLU A 459 -43.65 -18.98 0.98
C GLU A 459 -44.58 -19.91 1.80
N GLY A 460 -44.27 -21.22 1.86
CA GLY A 460 -45.03 -22.20 2.66
C GLY A 460 -44.60 -22.34 4.13
N GLU A 461 -43.59 -21.62 4.58
CA GLU A 461 -43.13 -21.65 5.98
C GLU A 461 -44.05 -20.82 6.88
N GLU A 462 -44.21 -21.22 8.14
CA GLU A 462 -45.05 -20.48 9.11
C GLU A 462 -44.28 -19.42 9.89
N ASP A 463 -43.00 -19.66 10.18
CA ASP A 463 -42.14 -18.76 10.97
C ASP A 463 -41.67 -17.56 10.10
N PRO A 464 -41.95 -16.30 10.49
CA PRO A 464 -41.50 -15.10 9.78
C PRO A 464 -39.98 -15.02 9.57
N VAL A 465 -39.19 -15.57 10.50
CA VAL A 465 -37.73 -15.68 10.39
C VAL A 465 -37.38 -16.63 9.26
N GLN A 466 -38.05 -17.79 9.19
CA GLN A 466 -37.85 -18.78 8.13
C GLN A 466 -38.30 -18.25 6.76
N LEU A 467 -39.38 -17.45 6.73
CA LEU A 467 -39.85 -16.74 5.54
C LEU A 467 -38.90 -15.63 5.08
N LEU A 468 -37.87 -15.29 5.87
CA LEU A 468 -36.90 -14.23 5.60
C LEU A 468 -37.57 -12.85 5.43
N GLN A 469 -38.72 -12.62 6.08
CA GLN A 469 -39.47 -11.36 5.97
C GLN A 469 -38.69 -10.17 6.54
N TRP A 470 -37.86 -10.41 7.56
CA TRP A 470 -37.02 -9.41 8.19
C TRP A 470 -35.90 -8.87 7.30
N ALA A 471 -35.49 -9.61 6.28
CA ALA A 471 -34.26 -9.37 5.54
C ALA A 471 -34.48 -8.38 4.39
N LYS A 472 -34.62 -7.08 4.65
CA LYS A 472 -34.93 -6.06 3.64
C LYS A 472 -33.75 -5.82 2.70
N GLU A 473 -33.80 -6.37 1.48
CA GLU A 473 -32.68 -6.21 0.54
C GLU A 473 -32.53 -4.77 0.07
N SER A 474 -31.29 -4.29 0.05
CA SER A 474 -30.90 -2.99 -0.47
C SER A 474 -29.66 -3.13 -1.34
N PRO A 475 -29.65 -2.63 -2.58
CA PRO A 475 -28.42 -2.56 -3.35
C PRO A 475 -27.40 -1.65 -2.64
N GLY A 476 -26.13 -2.03 -2.65
CA GLY A 476 -25.07 -1.23 -2.07
C GLY A 476 -24.72 -0.03 -2.96
N ASP A 477 -24.65 1.17 -2.35
CA ASP A 477 -24.36 2.44 -3.03
C ASP A 477 -23.10 2.40 -3.91
N PHE A 478 -22.08 1.65 -3.47
CA PHE A 478 -20.84 1.47 -4.21
C PHE A 478 -21.05 0.92 -5.63
N HIS A 479 -22.00 0.00 -5.82
CA HIS A 479 -22.27 -0.56 -7.15
C HIS A 479 -22.90 0.47 -8.08
N PHE A 480 -23.74 1.37 -7.57
CA PHE A 480 -24.24 2.48 -8.37
C PHE A 480 -23.13 3.45 -8.77
N VAL A 481 -22.21 3.76 -7.86
CA VAL A 481 -21.03 4.59 -8.16
C VAL A 481 -20.16 3.94 -9.23
N TRP A 482 -19.94 2.62 -9.15
CA TRP A 482 -19.18 1.89 -10.16
C TRP A 482 -19.88 1.92 -11.52
N GLU A 483 -21.18 1.61 -11.60
CA GLU A 483 -21.92 1.65 -12.87
C GLU A 483 -22.01 3.06 -13.45
N ALA A 484 -22.14 4.09 -12.61
CA ALA A 484 -22.08 5.49 -13.06
C ALA A 484 -20.72 5.84 -13.67
N LEU A 485 -19.62 5.44 -13.02
CA LEU A 485 -18.26 5.61 -13.54
C LEU A 485 -18.08 4.86 -14.87
N LYS A 486 -18.57 3.63 -14.95
CA LYS A 486 -18.51 2.81 -16.17
C LYS A 486 -19.28 3.48 -17.30
N THR A 487 -20.50 3.94 -17.04
CA THR A 487 -21.33 4.65 -18.02
C THR A 487 -20.63 5.91 -18.51
N ALA A 488 -20.15 6.75 -17.61
CA ALA A 488 -19.39 7.96 -17.96
C ALA A 488 -18.13 7.65 -18.78
N THR A 489 -17.41 6.57 -18.43
CA THR A 489 -16.22 6.13 -19.14
C THR A 489 -16.56 5.63 -20.55
N LEU A 490 -17.65 4.86 -20.69
CA LEU A 490 -18.12 4.36 -21.98
C LEU A 490 -18.50 5.49 -22.93
N CYS A 491 -19.22 6.50 -22.44
CA CYS A 491 -19.62 7.68 -23.21
C CYS A 491 -18.43 8.49 -23.72
N CYS A 492 -17.33 8.53 -22.95
CA CYS A 492 -16.17 9.39 -23.26
C CYS A 492 -14.95 8.60 -23.78
N TRP A 493 -15.04 7.28 -23.97
CA TRP A 493 -13.86 6.45 -24.23
C TRP A 493 -13.14 6.81 -25.53
N GLY A 494 -13.90 6.87 -26.63
CA GLY A 494 -13.41 7.17 -27.99
C GLY A 494 -12.23 6.30 -28.47
N LEU A 495 -11.68 6.68 -29.62
CA LEU A 495 -10.47 6.08 -30.19
C LEU A 495 -9.21 6.75 -29.65
N ALA A 496 -8.09 6.03 -29.58
CA ALA A 496 -6.81 6.60 -29.13
C ALA A 496 -6.29 7.72 -30.06
N THR A 497 -6.81 7.80 -31.29
CA THR A 497 -6.50 8.83 -32.28
C THR A 497 -7.41 10.06 -32.17
N GLU A 498 -8.55 9.94 -31.49
CA GLU A 498 -9.49 11.05 -31.32
C GLU A 498 -9.01 12.00 -30.23
N ALA A 499 -8.88 13.28 -30.60
CA ALA A 499 -8.46 14.32 -29.68
C ALA A 499 -9.44 14.48 -28.52
N GLY A 500 -8.95 14.40 -27.29
CA GLY A 500 -9.75 14.56 -26.07
C GLY A 500 -10.49 13.31 -25.61
N SER A 501 -10.39 12.18 -26.33
CA SER A 501 -10.96 10.92 -25.87
C SER A 501 -10.24 10.38 -24.64
N LEU A 502 -10.93 9.64 -23.76
CA LEU A 502 -10.28 9.00 -22.61
C LEU A 502 -9.21 8.00 -23.06
N SER A 503 -9.41 7.30 -24.18
CA SER A 503 -8.45 6.37 -24.74
C SER A 503 -7.14 7.06 -25.15
N GLN A 504 -7.23 8.23 -25.80
CA GLN A 504 -6.06 9.03 -26.16
C GLN A 504 -5.33 9.51 -24.90
N ILE A 505 -6.06 10.09 -23.94
CA ILE A 505 -5.47 10.62 -22.71
C ILE A 505 -4.80 9.50 -21.93
N ARG A 506 -5.44 8.33 -21.80
CA ARG A 506 -4.88 7.14 -21.15
C ARG A 506 -3.49 6.79 -21.70
N VAL A 507 -3.33 6.79 -23.03
CA VAL A 507 -2.05 6.52 -23.69
C VAL A 507 -1.05 7.64 -23.39
N ALA A 508 -1.47 8.90 -23.54
CA ALA A 508 -0.61 10.06 -23.29
C ALA A 508 -0.06 10.10 -21.86
N ILE A 509 -0.86 9.74 -20.86
CA ILE A 509 -0.43 9.69 -19.46
C ILE A 509 0.01 8.30 -19.00
N ASN A 510 0.20 7.33 -19.90
CA ASN A 510 0.65 5.95 -19.61
C ASN A 510 -0.16 5.27 -18.48
N ARG A 511 -1.49 5.43 -18.48
CA ARG A 511 -2.41 4.79 -17.52
C ARG A 511 -3.01 3.51 -18.12
N MET A 512 -2.17 2.63 -18.64
CA MET A 512 -2.58 1.44 -19.42
C MET A 512 -3.45 0.42 -18.67
N ARG A 513 -3.52 0.53 -17.33
CA ARG A 513 -4.39 -0.31 -16.49
C ARG A 513 -5.84 0.16 -16.44
N ALA A 514 -6.14 1.41 -16.85
CA ALA A 514 -7.49 1.88 -17.01
C ALA A 514 -8.08 1.30 -18.31
N ASP A 515 -9.32 0.83 -18.24
CA ASP A 515 -9.99 0.18 -19.37
C ASP A 515 -11.42 0.67 -19.52
N LYS A 516 -11.96 0.51 -20.74
CA LYS A 516 -13.29 0.97 -21.14
C LYS A 516 -14.42 0.37 -20.27
N GLU A 517 -14.22 -0.86 -19.78
CA GLU A 517 -15.21 -1.59 -18.99
C GLU A 517 -15.10 -1.30 -17.49
N CYS A 518 -14.11 -0.50 -17.09
CA CYS A 518 -13.80 -0.18 -15.71
C CYS A 518 -13.67 -1.44 -14.82
N LYS A 519 -13.04 -2.51 -15.30
CA LYS A 519 -12.92 -3.77 -14.54
C LYS A 519 -12.21 -3.60 -13.20
N ASN A 520 -11.35 -2.60 -13.10
CA ASN A 520 -10.75 -2.17 -11.84
C ASN A 520 -11.31 -0.79 -11.47
N PHE A 521 -12.25 -0.77 -10.53
CA PHE A 521 -12.89 0.46 -10.05
C PHE A 521 -11.85 1.51 -9.62
N GLN A 522 -10.93 1.16 -8.72
CA GLN A 522 -9.96 2.10 -8.16
C GLN A 522 -9.09 2.76 -9.24
N VAL A 523 -8.57 1.97 -10.19
CA VAL A 523 -7.74 2.50 -11.28
C VAL A 523 -8.56 3.40 -12.21
N SER A 524 -9.82 3.04 -12.46
CA SER A 524 -10.70 3.78 -13.37
C SER A 524 -11.18 5.08 -12.72
N ASP A 525 -11.54 5.04 -11.44
CA ASP A 525 -11.96 6.20 -10.65
C ASP A 525 -10.83 7.23 -10.54
N GLU A 526 -9.63 6.77 -10.18
CA GLU A 526 -8.44 7.61 -10.12
C GLU A 526 -8.13 8.24 -11.49
N PHE A 527 -8.19 7.44 -12.56
CA PHE A 527 -7.97 7.93 -13.92
C PHE A 527 -9.01 8.99 -14.32
N PHE A 528 -10.30 8.72 -14.08
CA PHE A 528 -11.39 9.63 -14.42
C PHE A 528 -11.31 10.93 -13.62
N CYS A 529 -10.95 10.86 -12.34
CA CYS A 529 -10.68 12.02 -11.49
C CYS A 529 -9.52 12.87 -12.03
N HIS A 530 -8.41 12.23 -12.44
CA HIS A 530 -7.26 12.95 -13.01
C HIS A 530 -7.61 13.63 -14.34
N VAL A 531 -8.34 12.95 -15.21
CA VAL A 531 -8.79 13.52 -16.48
C VAL A 531 -9.73 14.71 -16.23
N SER A 532 -10.70 14.54 -15.35
CA SER A 532 -11.65 15.60 -14.98
C SER A 532 -10.93 16.84 -14.40
N LYS A 533 -9.99 16.64 -13.47
CA LYS A 533 -9.15 17.71 -12.92
C LYS A 533 -8.34 18.39 -14.04
N GLY A 534 -7.70 17.60 -14.90
CA GLY A 534 -6.90 18.10 -16.03
C GLY A 534 -7.72 19.00 -16.97
N HIS A 535 -8.92 18.58 -17.35
CA HIS A 535 -9.81 19.39 -18.19
C HIS A 535 -10.27 20.68 -17.51
N ILE A 536 -10.60 20.65 -16.22
CA ILE A 536 -10.99 21.86 -15.47
C ILE A 536 -9.83 22.86 -15.42
N LEU A 537 -8.61 22.39 -15.15
CA LEU A 537 -7.42 23.23 -15.11
C LEU A 537 -7.10 23.81 -16.50
N ALA A 538 -7.17 22.98 -17.55
CA ALA A 538 -6.94 23.42 -18.93
C ALA A 538 -7.97 24.47 -19.38
N ALA A 539 -9.25 24.25 -19.04
CA ALA A 539 -10.32 25.22 -19.32
C ALA A 539 -10.06 26.55 -18.61
N LEU A 540 -9.61 26.52 -17.36
CA LEU A 540 -9.27 27.73 -16.62
C LEU A 540 -8.06 28.45 -17.20
N THR A 541 -7.00 27.73 -17.60
CA THR A 541 -5.82 28.37 -18.21
C THR A 541 -6.19 29.08 -19.51
N VAL A 542 -7.03 28.45 -20.34
CA VAL A 542 -7.55 29.07 -21.57
C VAL A 542 -8.41 30.29 -21.24
N PHE A 543 -9.32 30.18 -20.26
CA PHE A 543 -10.17 31.29 -19.84
C PHE A 543 -9.37 32.51 -19.34
N LEU A 544 -8.26 32.27 -18.64
CA LEU A 544 -7.39 33.33 -18.13
C LEU A 544 -6.47 33.94 -19.21
N GLY A 545 -6.54 33.47 -20.46
CA GLY A 545 -5.64 33.90 -21.53
C GLY A 545 -4.18 33.51 -21.27
N LEU A 546 -3.94 32.55 -20.37
CA LEU A 546 -2.62 31.96 -20.23
C LEU A 546 -2.38 31.13 -21.48
N GLU A 547 -1.23 31.32 -22.14
CA GLU A 547 -0.85 30.45 -23.25
C GLU A 547 -0.97 29.00 -22.78
N SER A 548 -1.97 28.31 -23.32
CA SER A 548 -2.04 26.87 -23.18
C SER A 548 -0.73 26.37 -23.77
N PRO A 549 0.17 25.73 -23.00
CA PRO A 549 1.32 25.11 -23.63
C PRO A 549 0.73 24.14 -24.64
N THR A 550 0.92 24.44 -25.92
CA THR A 550 0.57 23.52 -26.99
C THR A 550 1.11 22.17 -26.53
N TRP A 551 0.29 21.12 -26.52
CA TRP A 551 0.74 19.79 -26.07
C TRP A 551 2.03 19.33 -26.80
N ARG A 552 2.35 19.95 -27.95
CA ARG A 552 3.60 19.83 -28.71
C ARG A 552 4.84 20.50 -28.09
N SER A 553 4.70 21.48 -27.21
CA SER A 553 5.81 22.20 -26.54
C SER A 553 6.19 21.62 -25.17
N LEU A 554 5.57 20.50 -24.77
CA LEU A 554 6.06 19.70 -23.64
C LEU A 554 7.39 19.05 -24.06
N ASN A 555 8.46 19.50 -23.39
CA ASN A 555 9.86 19.10 -23.56
C ASN A 555 10.03 17.65 -24.09
N PRO A 556 10.78 17.41 -25.20
CA PRO A 556 10.93 16.09 -25.81
C PRO A 556 11.50 15.00 -24.87
N GLU A 557 12.10 15.36 -23.74
CA GLU A 557 12.47 14.41 -22.67
C GLU A 557 11.26 13.71 -22.02
N TRP A 558 10.05 14.25 -22.17
CA TRP A 558 8.78 13.69 -21.66
C TRP A 558 8.18 12.64 -22.60
N LEU A 559 8.77 12.49 -23.79
CA LEU A 559 8.51 11.36 -24.69
C LEU A 559 9.27 10.10 -24.26
N ASP A 560 10.16 10.17 -23.25
CA ASP A 560 10.72 8.98 -22.60
C ASP A 560 9.76 8.48 -21.50
N PRO A 561 9.05 7.35 -21.70
CA PRO A 561 8.13 6.81 -20.70
C PRO A 561 8.84 6.48 -19.37
N ARG A 562 10.17 6.33 -19.38
CA ARG A 562 10.98 6.03 -18.19
C ARG A 562 11.39 7.27 -17.41
N ALA A 563 11.53 8.43 -18.04
CA ALA A 563 11.75 9.71 -17.34
C ALA A 563 10.50 10.11 -16.57
N VAL A 564 9.35 9.96 -17.22
CA VAL A 564 8.02 10.18 -16.66
C VAL A 564 7.71 9.21 -15.51
N ALA A 565 8.10 7.93 -15.61
CA ALA A 565 7.95 6.97 -14.51
C ALA A 565 8.86 7.27 -13.29
N ARG A 566 9.99 7.93 -13.49
CA ARG A 566 10.94 8.28 -12.41
C ARG A 566 10.52 9.51 -11.61
N GLU A 567 9.86 10.50 -12.23
CA GLU A 567 9.26 11.63 -11.50
C GLU A 567 7.93 11.27 -10.80
N ARG A 568 7.17 10.31 -11.35
CA ARG A 568 5.83 9.91 -10.87
C ARG A 568 5.78 9.11 -9.59
N LEU A 569 6.92 8.75 -8.99
CA LEU A 569 6.95 8.25 -7.61
C LEU A 569 6.61 9.34 -6.57
N TYR A 570 6.47 10.60 -6.99
CA TYR A 570 6.03 11.72 -6.15
C TYR A 570 4.96 12.58 -6.87
N ASP A 571 3.70 12.14 -6.81
CA ASP A 571 2.54 12.68 -7.55
C ASP A 571 2.19 14.17 -7.34
N ASN A 572 2.85 14.89 -6.41
CA ASN A 572 2.63 16.33 -6.21
C ASN A 572 3.58 17.23 -7.00
N LYS A 573 4.68 16.71 -7.56
CA LYS A 573 5.72 17.54 -8.19
C LYS A 573 5.39 17.96 -9.62
N TRP A 574 4.68 17.13 -10.38
CA TRP A 574 4.34 17.45 -11.77
C TRP A 574 3.53 18.74 -11.88
N LEU A 575 2.42 18.80 -11.15
CA LEU A 575 1.52 19.94 -11.17
C LEU A 575 2.13 21.17 -10.48
N ALA A 576 2.89 20.98 -9.41
CA ALA A 576 3.65 22.06 -8.76
C ALA A 576 4.72 22.67 -9.70
N ASN A 577 5.44 21.84 -10.46
CA ASN A 577 6.42 22.30 -11.45
C ASN A 577 5.75 22.99 -12.64
N PHE A 578 4.57 22.53 -13.05
CA PHE A 578 3.74 23.18 -14.07
C PHE A 578 3.31 24.60 -13.63
N LEU A 579 2.81 24.74 -12.42
CA LEU A 579 2.27 26.01 -11.89
C LEU A 579 3.33 27.03 -11.48
N THR A 580 4.57 26.61 -11.18
CA THR A 580 5.65 27.49 -10.72
C THR A 580 6.55 28.04 -11.84
N ARG A 581 6.38 27.57 -13.08
CA ARG A 581 7.21 28.00 -14.23
C ARG A 581 6.95 29.42 -14.73
N GLY A 582 5.87 30.08 -14.30
CA GLY A 582 5.61 31.50 -14.60
C GLY A 582 6.46 32.52 -13.82
N LYS A 583 7.59 32.10 -13.22
CA LYS A 583 8.46 32.96 -12.37
C LYS A 583 9.88 33.17 -12.90
N GLN A 584 10.22 32.68 -14.08
CA GLN A 584 11.50 33.06 -14.69
C GLN A 584 11.30 34.34 -15.49
N ASP A 585 11.87 35.43 -14.97
CA ASP A 585 12.00 36.70 -15.67
C ASP A 585 12.69 36.44 -17.02
N ILE A 586 11.93 36.68 -18.09
CA ILE A 586 12.47 36.80 -19.44
C ILE A 586 13.18 38.17 -19.45
N SER A 587 14.47 38.17 -19.14
CA SER A 587 15.32 39.30 -19.50
C SER A 587 15.51 39.26 -21.01
N ASP A 588 14.89 40.22 -21.68
CA ASP A 588 15.16 40.63 -23.06
C ASP A 588 16.66 40.64 -23.34
N ASP A 589 17.07 39.92 -24.39
CA ASP A 589 18.12 40.33 -25.34
C ASP A 589 18.41 39.15 -26.27
N THR A 590 17.58 38.96 -27.30
CA THR A 590 18.02 38.33 -28.54
C THR A 590 17.05 38.69 -29.66
N GLU A 591 17.49 39.59 -30.53
CA GLU A 591 16.78 39.97 -31.76
C GLU A 591 16.56 38.73 -32.66
N PRO A 592 15.40 38.61 -33.32
CA PRO A 592 15.14 37.53 -34.26
C PRO A 592 15.83 37.82 -35.62
N PRO A 593 16.33 36.79 -36.33
CA PRO A 593 16.90 36.96 -37.65
C PRO A 593 15.81 37.23 -38.69
N GLU A 594 16.13 38.14 -39.60
CA GLU A 594 15.32 38.59 -40.73
C GLU A 594 14.86 37.42 -41.63
N SER A 595 13.59 37.45 -42.01
CA SER A 595 12.97 36.61 -43.03
C SER A 595 13.38 37.05 -44.44
N PRO A 596 13.58 36.14 -45.41
CA PRO A 596 13.47 36.48 -46.81
C PRO A 596 12.07 36.19 -47.35
N ASP A 597 11.58 37.21 -48.06
CA ASP A 597 10.46 37.31 -48.99
C ASP A 597 10.20 36.04 -49.82
N ALA A 598 8.94 35.58 -49.86
CA ALA A 598 7.95 35.83 -50.92
C ALA A 598 8.18 34.96 -52.17
N ASP A 599 7.23 34.06 -52.42
CA ASP A 599 6.83 33.76 -53.80
C ASP A 599 5.35 33.38 -53.84
N ASP A 600 4.73 33.79 -54.92
CA ASP A 600 3.31 34.01 -55.09
C ASP A 600 2.72 32.84 -55.89
N GLY A 601 1.45 32.47 -55.65
CA GLY A 601 0.90 31.33 -56.37
C GLY A 601 -0.57 31.04 -56.13
N GLU A 602 -1.40 31.92 -56.69
CA GLU A 602 -2.67 31.67 -57.38
C GLU A 602 -3.82 30.86 -56.74
N THR A 603 -4.98 31.48 -56.96
CA THR A 603 -6.38 31.15 -56.70
C THR A 603 -6.94 30.03 -57.57
N ASP A 604 -8.02 29.38 -57.11
CA ASP A 604 -9.24 28.99 -57.86
C ASP A 604 -10.18 28.34 -56.82
N GLU A 605 -11.28 28.97 -56.37
CA GLU A 605 -12.61 29.11 -56.98
C GLU A 605 -13.37 27.79 -57.27
N ASP A 606 -14.62 27.80 -56.78
CA ASP A 606 -15.81 26.99 -57.13
C ASP A 606 -15.91 25.51 -56.73
N SER A 607 -16.87 25.22 -55.84
CA SER A 607 -18.22 24.81 -56.28
C SER A 607 -19.14 24.41 -55.11
N ALA A 608 -20.38 24.89 -55.18
CA ALA A 608 -21.50 24.59 -54.30
C ALA A 608 -22.58 23.86 -55.11
N GLU A 609 -23.18 22.80 -54.55
CA GLU A 609 -24.45 22.17 -55.00
C GLU A 609 -25.13 21.60 -53.72
N GLN A 610 -26.21 22.21 -53.20
CA GLN A 610 -27.65 21.96 -53.50
C GLN A 610 -28.01 20.46 -53.42
N VAL A 611 -28.56 19.92 -52.33
CA VAL A 611 -29.94 20.01 -51.77
C VAL A 611 -31.03 19.73 -52.80
N GLU A 612 -31.47 18.47 -52.88
CA GLU A 612 -32.79 18.10 -53.39
C GLU A 612 -33.65 17.49 -52.27
N VAL A 613 -34.84 18.05 -52.13
CA VAL A 613 -35.96 17.60 -51.31
C VAL A 613 -36.81 16.64 -52.14
N ARG A 614 -37.24 15.52 -51.58
CA ARG A 614 -38.36 14.73 -52.10
C ARG A 614 -39.35 14.38 -51.00
N ASP A 615 -40.60 14.64 -51.33
CA ASP A 615 -41.78 14.52 -50.49
C ASP A 615 -42.27 13.07 -50.34
N GLU A 616 -42.77 12.82 -49.13
CA GLU A 616 -43.87 11.98 -48.68
C GLU A 616 -44.53 10.99 -49.66
N GLU A 617 -44.53 9.70 -49.27
CA GLU A 617 -45.67 8.78 -49.45
C GLU A 617 -45.55 7.65 -48.40
N ASP A 618 -46.62 7.42 -47.64
CA ASP A 618 -46.84 6.42 -46.58
C ASP A 618 -48.32 5.99 -46.71
N PRO A 619 -48.82 4.85 -46.17
CA PRO A 619 -48.16 3.63 -45.70
C PRO A 619 -48.84 2.33 -46.23
N GLU A 620 -48.16 1.19 -46.20
CA GLU A 620 -48.82 -0.13 -46.11
C GLU A 620 -48.18 -0.95 -44.97
N TRP A 621 -49.05 -1.43 -44.09
CA TRP A 621 -48.74 -2.18 -42.87
C TRP A 621 -48.46 -3.65 -43.20
N GLU A 622 -47.23 -4.11 -42.98
CA GLU A 622 -46.93 -5.54 -42.81
C GLU A 622 -46.14 -5.76 -41.52
N GLU A 623 -46.57 -6.77 -40.77
CA GLU A 623 -46.06 -7.22 -39.48
C GLU A 623 -44.59 -7.67 -39.60
N ILE A 624 -43.69 -7.09 -38.79
CA ILE A 624 -42.33 -7.59 -38.61
C ILE A 624 -42.01 -7.68 -37.11
N GLU A 625 -41.75 -8.90 -36.68
CA GLU A 625 -41.19 -9.29 -35.38
C GLU A 625 -39.72 -8.85 -35.25
N ASP A 626 -39.33 -8.49 -34.02
CA ASP A 626 -37.97 -8.44 -33.46
C ASP A 626 -36.82 -7.87 -34.31
N ALA A 627 -36.52 -6.57 -34.14
CA ALA A 627 -35.14 -6.04 -34.14
C ALA A 627 -35.05 -4.60 -33.61
N ASP A 628 -34.09 -4.40 -32.71
CA ASP A 628 -33.29 -3.20 -32.42
C ASP A 628 -33.72 -1.85 -33.03
N LEU A 629 -34.01 -0.86 -32.17
CA LEU A 629 -33.58 0.54 -32.29
C LEU A 629 -34.14 1.41 -31.15
N ILE A 630 -33.27 2.12 -30.43
CA ILE A 630 -33.53 3.52 -30.06
C ILE A 630 -32.26 4.31 -30.39
N ASN A 631 -32.25 4.91 -31.58
CA ASN A 631 -31.60 6.18 -31.84
C ASN A 631 -32.53 7.27 -31.29
N LEU A 632 -32.01 8.15 -30.43
CA LEU A 632 -32.68 9.36 -29.99
C LEU A 632 -31.93 10.54 -30.59
N ASP A 633 -32.53 11.13 -31.62
CA ASP A 633 -32.21 12.49 -32.09
C ASP A 633 -32.61 13.49 -31.00
N LEU A 634 -31.69 14.41 -30.69
CA LEU A 634 -31.92 15.58 -29.84
C LEU A 634 -31.76 16.85 -30.68
N ALA A 635 -32.85 17.61 -30.77
CA ALA A 635 -32.87 19.02 -31.15
C ALA A 635 -32.55 19.92 -29.95
#